data_AF-A0A850MD32-F1
#
_entry.id   AF-A0A850MD32-F1
#
_cell.length_a   1.000
_cell.length_b   1.000
_cell.length_c   1.000
_cell.angle_alpha   90.00
_cell.angle_beta   90.00
_cell.angle_gamma   90.00
#
_symmetry.space_group_name_H-M   'P 1'
#
loop_
_entity.id
_entity.type
_entity.pdbx_description
1 polymer ?
#
loop_
_entity_poly.entity_id
_entity_poly.type
_entity_poly.pdbx_seq_one_letter_code
_entity_poly.pdbx_strand_id
1 'polypeptide(L)'
;MKRVIKFAAVVLLILSFVYAFLVVDISPDVNSYRTSYLGTPTTMLRDQKAHLSNSTDNIFWFVHITDVHIGAYTLTGNNRQYFRDFFENMQYVNPSFIIDTGDLTNGKIPLPVEQDVNQWRDRYNVLAAAGVINASYYFDLPGNHDSYGDDTFSYFLNWSVQKNYYYTWNRTFLFGNYTFIGLNSAQSEGYRWPPGTSGDLNQTELDWFEQELNTTLSSNMTFVFAHHPENDVGNHTTSGNSSFLELLEDYNVSAYIFGHGHDNIERNQGGTICIETGSLGQSFDENVYRIFAIDNDGISAKSQQVNTWPAVLITCPIDWELTLQAFDIPNDSKTVPIRALVFDKNPVSSVQYSIDGGSWNSMNYTGKPKLWNASFDASVLTDTKHTLRVRATSASGDATDSITFRVGQYDGSEKINGGLPDFTRVKNCEPWILDLSMYEWDRLDMPTQLTWSVSGVDPTLCLINVTDVANDIVTFRPVRDAVGTVNVIFTLNNTRGQEVSGYVTITLVDRMDPDKFQLYLGIILAVGIAGAVIVNFLLTKRTQEPVKSPKK
;
A
#
# COMPACT_ATOMS: atom_id res chain seq x y z
N MET A 1 15.16 -42.32 46.45
CA MET A 1 15.23 -42.86 45.07
C MET A 1 13.92 -42.69 44.28
N LYS A 2 12.78 -43.27 44.67
CA LYS A 2 11.52 -43.18 43.88
C LYS A 2 10.96 -41.76 43.63
N ARG A 3 11.19 -40.80 44.54
CA ARG A 3 10.80 -39.38 44.33
C ARG A 3 11.72 -38.63 43.38
N VAL A 4 13.02 -38.94 43.39
CA VAL A 4 14.01 -38.33 42.48
C VAL A 4 13.82 -38.85 41.05
N ILE A 5 13.48 -40.13 40.89
CA ILE A 5 13.16 -40.74 39.59
C ILE A 5 11.85 -40.15 39.03
N LYS A 6 10.83 -39.90 39.87
CA LYS A 6 9.60 -39.22 39.45
C LYS A 6 9.84 -37.76 39.04
N PHE A 7 10.69 -37.04 39.76
CA PHE A 7 11.02 -35.66 39.41
C PHE A 7 11.86 -35.58 38.12
N ALA A 8 12.85 -36.46 37.95
CA ALA A 8 13.63 -36.56 36.72
C ALA A 8 12.78 -36.99 35.51
N ALA A 9 11.81 -37.90 35.70
CA ALA A 9 10.89 -38.30 34.66
C ALA A 9 9.94 -37.15 34.25
N VAL A 10 9.46 -36.35 35.20
CA VAL A 10 8.63 -35.16 34.91
C VAL A 10 9.46 -34.09 34.19
N VAL A 11 10.70 -33.84 34.63
CA VAL A 11 11.60 -32.89 33.96
C VAL A 11 11.96 -33.36 32.55
N LEU A 12 12.23 -34.65 32.34
CA LEU A 12 12.46 -35.22 31.01
C LEU A 12 11.21 -35.19 30.13
N LEU A 13 10.01 -35.36 30.70
CA LEU A 13 8.75 -35.26 29.96
C LEU A 13 8.45 -33.82 29.55
N ILE A 14 8.72 -32.86 30.43
CA ILE A 14 8.63 -31.42 30.13
C ILE A 14 9.67 -31.02 29.09
N LEU A 15 10.92 -31.46 29.22
CA LEU A 15 11.98 -31.22 28.24
C LEU A 15 11.67 -31.91 26.90
N SER A 16 11.05 -33.09 26.89
CA SER A 16 10.62 -33.74 25.66
C SER A 16 9.40 -33.08 25.03
N PHE A 17 8.52 -32.47 25.83
CA PHE A 17 7.44 -31.62 25.33
C PHE A 17 8.00 -30.32 24.75
N VAL A 18 8.91 -29.65 25.45
CA VAL A 18 9.61 -28.46 24.93
C VAL A 18 10.43 -28.78 23.68
N TYR A 19 11.11 -29.93 23.64
CA TYR A 19 11.84 -30.38 22.45
C TYR A 19 10.90 -30.78 21.31
N ALA A 20 9.77 -31.46 21.58
CA ALA A 20 8.77 -31.74 20.57
C ALA A 20 8.08 -30.46 20.06
N PHE A 21 7.93 -29.42 20.89
CA PHE A 21 7.41 -28.11 20.48
C PHE A 21 8.46 -27.23 19.78
N LEU A 22 9.76 -27.48 19.98
CA LEU A 22 10.86 -26.85 19.24
C LEU A 22 11.19 -27.59 17.92
N VAL A 23 10.76 -28.86 17.78
CA VAL A 23 11.06 -29.71 16.61
C VAL A 23 9.83 -29.98 15.73
N VAL A 24 8.62 -29.85 16.28
CA VAL A 24 7.41 -29.65 15.47
C VAL A 24 7.38 -28.17 15.14
N ASP A 25 7.84 -27.87 13.93
CA ASP A 25 7.60 -26.60 13.27
C ASP A 25 6.08 -26.44 13.14
N ILE A 26 5.46 -25.76 14.10
CA ILE A 26 4.05 -25.35 14.05
C ILE A 26 3.91 -23.92 13.55
N SER A 27 5.01 -23.32 13.07
CA SER A 27 4.84 -22.26 12.08
C SER A 27 3.96 -22.85 10.98
N PRO A 28 2.81 -22.25 10.63
CA PRO A 28 2.12 -22.62 9.40
C PRO A 28 3.19 -22.75 8.32
N ASP A 29 3.19 -23.91 7.66
CA ASP A 29 4.26 -24.38 6.77
C ASP A 29 4.83 -23.19 5.99
N VAL A 30 6.11 -22.86 6.20
CA VAL A 30 6.78 -21.77 5.46
C VAL A 30 6.71 -22.05 3.94
N ASN A 31 6.34 -23.28 3.52
CA ASN A 31 5.99 -23.61 2.15
C ASN A 31 4.53 -23.38 1.73
N SER A 32 3.54 -23.32 2.65
CA SER A 32 2.15 -23.02 2.28
C SER A 32 1.93 -21.56 1.89
N TYR A 33 2.76 -20.64 2.38
CA TYR A 33 2.78 -19.23 1.98
C TYR A 33 3.52 -18.99 0.65
N ARG A 34 4.35 -19.95 0.23
CA ARG A 34 5.13 -19.90 -1.02
C ARG A 34 4.40 -20.48 -2.22
N THR A 35 3.30 -21.20 -2.02
CA THR A 35 2.44 -21.56 -3.14
C THR A 35 1.66 -20.33 -3.54
N SER A 36 2.14 -19.63 -4.58
CA SER A 36 1.30 -18.82 -5.45
C SER A 36 -0.06 -19.50 -5.55
N TYR A 37 -1.14 -18.82 -5.19
CA TYR A 37 -2.48 -19.32 -5.41
C TYR A 37 -2.53 -19.85 -6.86
N LEU A 38 -2.67 -21.16 -7.02
CA LEU A 38 -2.80 -21.82 -8.33
C LEU A 38 -4.18 -21.57 -8.93
N GLY A 39 -5.03 -20.80 -8.26
CA GLY A 39 -6.25 -20.31 -8.86
C GLY A 39 -5.88 -19.35 -9.98
N THR A 40 -6.27 -19.73 -11.18
CA THR A 40 -6.36 -18.87 -12.35
C THR A 40 -6.87 -17.49 -11.92
N PRO A 41 -6.17 -16.38 -12.27
CA PRO A 41 -6.71 -15.03 -12.12
C PRO A 41 -8.16 -15.02 -12.59
N THR A 42 -9.09 -14.61 -11.73
CA THR A 42 -10.52 -14.76 -12.03
C THR A 42 -10.95 -13.76 -13.10
N THR A 43 -10.17 -12.72 -13.34
CA THR A 43 -10.41 -11.74 -14.41
C THR A 43 -9.11 -11.32 -15.13
N MET A 44 -9.27 -10.86 -16.37
CA MET A 44 -8.19 -10.44 -17.27
C MET A 44 -7.21 -9.48 -16.58
N LEU A 45 -5.90 -9.71 -16.75
CA LEU A 45 -4.84 -8.75 -16.40
C LEU A 45 -5.23 -7.37 -16.95
N ARG A 46 -5.52 -6.41 -16.07
CA ARG A 46 -5.88 -5.04 -16.47
C ARG A 46 -4.60 -4.22 -16.68
N ASP A 47 -4.58 -3.40 -17.74
CA ASP A 47 -3.48 -2.52 -18.14
C ASP A 47 -3.27 -1.33 -17.16
N GLN A 48 -3.00 -1.59 -15.87
CA GLN A 48 -2.38 -0.58 -15.02
C GLN A 48 -0.88 -0.61 -15.28
N LYS A 49 -0.40 0.28 -16.15
CA LYS A 49 1.04 0.48 -16.37
C LYS A 49 1.47 1.78 -15.69
N ALA A 50 2.64 1.74 -15.05
CA ALA A 50 3.32 2.95 -14.61
C ALA A 50 3.60 3.87 -15.81
N HIS A 51 3.77 5.17 -15.56
CA HIS A 51 4.10 6.10 -16.63
C HIS A 51 5.62 6.18 -16.80
N LEU A 52 6.12 5.86 -18.00
CA LEU A 52 7.49 6.19 -18.39
C LEU A 52 7.59 7.70 -18.62
N SER A 53 7.69 8.51 -17.57
CA SER A 53 7.80 9.96 -17.68
C SER A 53 9.19 10.44 -17.27
N ASN A 54 9.61 11.59 -17.80
CA ASN A 54 10.81 12.31 -17.37
C ASN A 54 10.57 13.20 -16.14
N SER A 55 9.32 13.39 -15.72
CA SER A 55 8.99 14.20 -14.55
C SER A 55 9.72 13.69 -13.30
N THR A 56 10.25 14.64 -12.54
CA THR A 56 10.91 14.40 -11.25
C THR A 56 10.09 14.96 -10.08
N ASP A 57 8.91 15.55 -10.35
CA ASP A 57 8.03 16.17 -9.35
C ASP A 57 6.97 15.20 -8.83
N ASN A 58 6.63 14.19 -9.63
CA ASN A 58 5.51 13.29 -9.37
C ASN A 58 5.96 12.07 -8.58
N ILE A 59 6.60 12.34 -7.44
CA ILE A 59 7.16 11.31 -6.57
C ILE A 59 6.87 11.60 -5.10
N PHE A 60 6.46 10.56 -4.38
CA PHE A 60 6.44 10.56 -2.93
C PHE A 60 6.81 9.17 -2.40
N TRP A 61 7.18 9.09 -1.12
CA TRP A 61 7.50 7.83 -0.48
C TRP A 61 6.89 7.73 0.91
N PHE A 62 6.66 6.49 1.34
CA PHE A 62 6.21 6.13 2.67
C PHE A 62 7.01 4.92 3.18
N VAL A 63 6.89 4.64 4.48
CA VAL A 63 7.58 3.52 5.11
C VAL A 63 6.57 2.56 5.70
N HIS A 64 6.82 1.28 5.51
CA HIS A 64 6.09 0.19 6.12
C HIS A 64 6.99 -0.54 7.12
N ILE A 65 6.44 -0.78 8.30
CA ILE A 65 6.99 -1.64 9.34
C ILE A 65 5.93 -2.63 9.78
N THR A 66 6.36 -3.71 10.42
CA THR A 66 5.48 -4.74 10.96
C THR A 66 6.25 -5.57 11.99
N ASP A 67 5.54 -6.42 12.74
CA ASP A 67 6.11 -7.43 13.62
C ASP A 67 7.15 -6.82 14.58
N VAL A 68 6.79 -5.73 15.24
CA VAL A 68 7.68 -5.06 16.20
C VAL A 68 7.88 -5.92 17.44
N HIS A 69 6.83 -6.65 17.85
CA HIS A 69 6.82 -7.58 18.99
C HIS A 69 7.47 -6.99 20.25
N ILE A 70 7.09 -5.76 20.63
CA ILE A 70 7.57 -5.17 21.88
C ILE A 70 7.25 -6.15 23.03
N GLY A 71 8.27 -6.68 23.70
CA GLY A 71 8.08 -7.71 24.72
C GLY A 71 8.82 -9.02 24.51
N ALA A 72 9.19 -9.37 23.27
CA ALA A 72 9.84 -10.64 22.92
C ALA A 72 11.34 -10.72 23.32
N TYR A 73 11.74 -10.01 24.38
CA TYR A 73 13.15 -9.77 24.73
C TYR A 73 14.01 -11.02 24.90
N THR A 74 13.39 -12.10 25.36
CA THR A 74 14.03 -13.39 25.62
C THR A 74 14.08 -14.31 24.40
N LEU A 75 13.43 -13.94 23.29
CA LEU A 75 13.33 -14.75 22.07
C LEU A 75 14.27 -14.20 20.98
N THR A 76 14.22 -12.89 20.68
CA THR A 76 14.92 -12.30 19.53
C THR A 76 15.78 -11.07 19.86
N GLY A 77 15.86 -10.65 21.13
CA GLY A 77 16.72 -9.54 21.56
C GLY A 77 15.96 -8.26 21.93
N ASN A 78 16.61 -7.09 21.88
CA ASN A 78 16.01 -5.85 22.39
C ASN A 78 15.13 -5.15 21.35
N ASN A 79 13.98 -5.73 21.01
CA ASN A 79 13.02 -5.22 20.02
C ASN A 79 12.64 -3.74 20.24
N ARG A 80 12.54 -3.33 21.51
CA ARG A 80 12.32 -1.93 21.89
C ARG A 80 13.42 -1.00 21.41
N GLN A 81 14.68 -1.44 21.45
CA GLN A 81 15.80 -0.65 20.95
C GLN A 81 15.76 -0.55 19.43
N TYR A 82 15.48 -1.64 18.70
CA TYR A 82 15.33 -1.57 17.25
C TYR A 82 14.21 -0.61 16.83
N PHE A 83 13.09 -0.60 17.55
CA PHE A 83 12.01 0.35 17.31
C PHE A 83 12.42 1.81 17.60
N ARG A 84 13.27 2.05 18.60
CA ARG A 84 13.84 3.40 18.85
C ARG A 84 14.78 3.81 17.72
N ASP A 85 15.73 2.94 17.37
CA ASP A 85 16.71 3.18 16.31
C ASP A 85 16.02 3.43 14.96
N PHE A 86 14.93 2.71 14.68
CA PHE A 86 14.08 2.95 13.52
C PHE A 86 13.61 4.41 13.46
N PHE A 87 13.00 4.95 14.51
CA PHE A 87 12.55 6.35 14.51
C PHE A 87 13.70 7.35 14.47
N GLU A 88 14.84 7.04 15.12
CA GLU A 88 16.04 7.87 14.99
C GLU A 88 16.52 7.94 13.53
N ASN A 89 16.33 6.87 12.75
CA ASN A 89 16.66 6.83 11.32
C ASN A 89 15.66 7.56 10.43
N MET A 90 14.38 7.68 10.84
CA MET A 90 13.33 8.28 10.01
C MET A 90 13.56 9.75 9.68
N GLN A 91 14.38 10.46 10.45
CA GLN A 91 14.80 11.83 10.09
C GLN A 91 15.62 11.90 8.79
N TYR A 92 16.31 10.81 8.42
CA TYR A 92 17.13 10.74 7.21
C TYR A 92 16.35 10.26 5.98
N VAL A 93 15.27 9.51 6.21
CA VAL A 93 14.32 9.05 5.18
C VAL A 93 13.25 10.11 4.90
N ASN A 94 12.72 10.74 5.95
CA ASN A 94 11.64 11.73 5.92
C ASN A 94 10.42 11.27 5.08
N PRO A 95 9.77 10.15 5.44
CA PRO A 95 8.64 9.62 4.68
C PRO A 95 7.37 10.47 4.87
N SER A 96 6.44 10.37 3.92
CA SER A 96 5.13 11.05 3.97
C SER A 96 4.23 10.52 5.09
N PHE A 97 4.40 9.26 5.45
CA PHE A 97 3.80 8.59 6.59
C PHE A 97 4.52 7.27 6.88
N ILE A 98 4.24 6.69 8.04
CA ILE A 98 4.67 5.37 8.46
C ILE A 98 3.42 4.54 8.73
N ILE A 99 3.40 3.29 8.26
CA ILE A 99 2.36 2.32 8.59
C ILE A 99 2.97 1.07 9.23
N ASP A 100 2.32 0.61 10.29
CA ASP A 100 2.70 -0.52 11.16
C ASP A 100 1.59 -1.57 11.12
N THR A 101 1.79 -2.66 10.37
CA THR A 101 0.71 -3.61 10.01
C THR A 101 0.43 -4.69 11.04
N GLY A 102 0.89 -4.55 12.27
CA GLY A 102 0.46 -5.42 13.37
C GLY A 102 1.60 -6.12 14.08
N ASP A 103 1.21 -6.93 15.05
CA ASP A 103 2.08 -7.52 16.06
C ASP A 103 2.93 -6.44 16.74
N LEU A 104 2.21 -5.40 17.16
CA LEU A 104 2.74 -4.19 17.80
C LEU A 104 3.41 -4.54 19.14
N THR A 105 2.82 -5.51 19.83
CA THR A 105 3.33 -6.11 21.06
C THR A 105 3.42 -7.62 20.91
N ASN A 106 4.20 -8.29 21.77
CA ASN A 106 4.35 -9.75 21.69
C ASN A 106 3.27 -10.50 22.49
N GLY A 107 2.71 -9.91 23.53
CA GLY A 107 2.02 -10.66 24.58
C GLY A 107 2.98 -11.24 25.63
N LYS A 108 2.44 -11.66 26.78
CA LYS A 108 3.22 -12.13 27.93
C LYS A 108 4.14 -13.30 27.56
N ILE A 109 5.38 -13.26 28.01
CA ILE A 109 6.33 -14.38 27.90
C ILE A 109 6.19 -15.33 29.11
N PRO A 110 6.55 -16.63 29.01
CA PRO A 110 7.27 -17.30 27.92
C PRO A 110 6.39 -17.78 26.75
N LEU A 111 5.06 -17.73 26.87
CA LEU A 111 4.12 -18.10 25.80
C LEU A 111 3.14 -16.94 25.59
N PRO A 112 3.05 -16.35 24.38
CA PRO A 112 2.24 -15.18 24.08
C PRO A 112 0.75 -15.55 24.07
N VAL A 113 0.14 -15.63 25.25
CA VAL A 113 -1.26 -16.07 25.41
C VAL A 113 -2.19 -14.98 25.95
N GLU A 114 -1.62 -13.87 26.42
CA GLU A 114 -2.35 -12.73 26.98
C GLU A 114 -1.59 -11.42 26.75
N GLN A 115 -2.31 -10.31 26.65
CA GLN A 115 -1.76 -8.96 26.61
C GLN A 115 -0.93 -8.60 27.86
N ASP A 116 0.09 -7.75 27.68
CA ASP A 116 0.88 -7.15 28.75
C ASP A 116 0.91 -5.63 28.65
N VAL A 117 0.27 -4.95 29.60
CA VAL A 117 0.22 -3.48 29.66
C VAL A 117 1.60 -2.82 29.65
N ASN A 118 2.65 -3.50 30.16
CA ASN A 118 3.99 -2.94 30.15
C ASN A 118 4.54 -2.82 28.72
N GLN A 119 4.25 -3.81 27.86
CA GLN A 119 4.67 -3.80 26.46
C GLN A 119 4.01 -2.66 25.69
N TRP A 120 2.69 -2.49 25.87
CA TRP A 120 1.94 -1.36 25.30
C TRP A 120 2.45 -0.01 25.78
N ARG A 121 2.71 0.13 27.08
CA ARG A 121 3.31 1.34 27.65
C ARG A 121 4.70 1.61 27.09
N ASP A 122 5.51 0.57 26.91
CA ASP A 122 6.86 0.70 26.36
C ASP A 122 6.83 1.16 24.90
N ARG A 123 5.94 0.58 24.08
CA ARG A 123 5.68 1.04 22.70
C ARG A 123 5.24 2.50 22.69
N TYR A 124 4.24 2.86 23.49
CA TYR A 124 3.74 4.24 23.61
C TYR A 124 4.85 5.21 23.98
N ASN A 125 5.73 4.85 24.93
CA ASN A 125 6.85 5.70 25.33
C ASN A 125 7.88 5.89 24.21
N VAL A 126 8.08 4.92 23.33
CA VAL A 126 8.94 5.08 22.14
C VAL A 126 8.29 6.07 21.16
N LEU A 127 7.02 5.86 20.82
CA LEU A 127 6.26 6.75 19.92
C LEU A 127 6.19 8.19 20.43
N ALA A 128 5.93 8.35 21.74
CA ALA A 128 5.89 9.66 22.40
C ALA A 128 7.25 10.37 22.34
N ALA A 129 8.34 9.64 22.60
CA ALA A 129 9.69 10.18 22.55
C ALA A 129 10.11 10.58 21.12
N ALA A 130 9.66 9.83 20.11
CA ALA A 130 9.86 10.16 18.70
C ALA A 130 8.93 11.28 18.20
N GLY A 131 7.91 11.68 18.96
CA GLY A 131 6.96 12.72 18.57
C GLY A 131 5.99 12.29 17.46
N VAL A 132 5.74 10.98 17.30
CA VAL A 132 4.96 10.41 16.19
C VAL A 132 3.56 9.93 16.58
N ILE A 133 3.09 10.25 17.80
CA ILE A 133 1.68 10.04 18.20
C ILE A 133 0.81 11.07 17.46
N ASN A 134 0.61 10.83 16.18
CA ASN A 134 -0.09 11.67 15.23
C ASN A 134 -0.79 10.77 14.22
N ALA A 135 -2.12 10.67 14.32
CA ALA A 135 -2.93 9.79 13.49
C ALA A 135 -2.95 10.17 12.00
N SER A 136 -2.42 11.33 11.61
CA SER A 136 -2.23 11.69 10.20
C SER A 136 -0.87 11.26 9.65
N TYR A 137 0.07 10.82 10.50
CA TYR A 137 1.44 10.47 10.12
C TYR A 137 1.80 9.01 10.42
N TYR A 138 1.34 8.47 11.55
CA TYR A 138 1.61 7.11 12.00
C TYR A 138 0.32 6.29 12.04
N PHE A 139 0.24 5.27 11.20
CA PHE A 139 -0.91 4.38 11.06
C PHE A 139 -0.54 3.02 11.65
N ASP A 140 -1.33 2.51 12.59
CA ASP A 140 -1.14 1.17 13.14
C ASP A 140 -2.38 0.31 12.97
N LEU A 141 -2.16 -0.97 12.67
CA LEU A 141 -3.17 -2.01 12.60
C LEU A 141 -2.85 -3.06 13.67
N PRO A 142 -3.86 -3.80 14.15
CA PRO A 142 -3.61 -4.92 15.05
C PRO A 142 -3.14 -6.16 14.27
N GLY A 143 -2.23 -6.92 14.86
CA GLY A 143 -1.93 -8.30 14.46
C GLY A 143 -2.53 -9.31 15.44
N ASN A 144 -2.26 -10.60 15.21
CA ASN A 144 -2.75 -11.66 16.11
C ASN A 144 -2.17 -11.53 17.52
N HIS A 145 -0.92 -11.11 17.68
CA HIS A 145 -0.32 -10.92 19.01
C HIS A 145 -1.00 -9.80 19.80
N ASP A 146 -1.65 -8.85 19.14
CA ASP A 146 -2.36 -7.75 19.78
C ASP A 146 -3.78 -8.14 20.26
N SER A 147 -4.27 -9.32 19.87
CA SER A 147 -5.58 -9.87 20.27
C SER A 147 -5.48 -10.93 21.38
N TYR A 148 -4.30 -11.49 21.64
CA TYR A 148 -4.16 -12.64 22.53
C TYR A 148 -4.74 -12.40 23.93
N GLY A 149 -5.77 -13.18 24.27
CA GLY A 149 -6.50 -13.08 25.54
C GLY A 149 -7.33 -11.80 25.70
N ASP A 150 -7.56 -11.05 24.62
CA ASP A 150 -8.30 -9.79 24.54
C ASP A 150 -9.24 -9.82 23.33
N ASP A 151 -10.41 -10.43 23.51
CA ASP A 151 -11.46 -10.58 22.49
C ASP A 151 -12.08 -9.26 22.01
N THR A 152 -11.81 -8.17 22.71
CA THR A 152 -12.31 -6.84 22.35
C THR A 152 -11.24 -5.91 21.82
N PHE A 153 -9.99 -6.38 21.63
CA PHE A 153 -8.83 -5.54 21.29
C PHE A 153 -8.75 -4.27 22.16
N SER A 154 -9.17 -4.36 23.42
CA SER A 154 -9.21 -3.25 24.36
C SER A 154 -7.84 -2.62 24.57
N TYR A 155 -6.76 -3.40 24.52
CA TYR A 155 -5.40 -2.86 24.61
C TYR A 155 -5.05 -2.07 23.35
N PHE A 156 -5.25 -2.64 22.17
CA PHE A 156 -5.04 -1.94 20.90
C PHE A 156 -5.83 -0.63 20.86
N LEU A 157 -7.14 -0.64 21.11
CA LEU A 157 -7.98 0.57 21.08
C LEU A 157 -7.56 1.64 22.10
N ASN A 158 -6.98 1.25 23.24
CA ASN A 158 -6.54 2.20 24.26
C ASN A 158 -5.17 2.81 23.94
N TRP A 159 -4.25 2.03 23.36
CA TRP A 159 -2.82 2.35 23.28
C TRP A 159 -2.31 2.62 21.86
N SER A 160 -3.00 2.17 20.81
CA SER A 160 -2.62 2.45 19.42
C SER A 160 -2.83 3.92 19.07
N VAL A 161 -2.19 4.37 18.00
CA VAL A 161 -2.32 5.76 17.53
C VAL A 161 -3.67 5.95 16.86
N GLN A 162 -4.11 4.99 16.04
CA GLN A 162 -5.34 5.09 15.26
C GLN A 162 -6.59 4.80 16.08
N LYS A 163 -6.50 3.89 17.07
CA LYS A 163 -7.63 3.49 17.93
C LYS A 163 -8.87 3.03 17.15
N ASN A 164 -8.64 2.44 15.98
CA ASN A 164 -9.69 1.99 15.08
C ASN A 164 -9.18 0.74 14.32
N TYR A 165 -10.09 -0.18 14.02
CA TYR A 165 -9.78 -1.45 13.34
C TYR A 165 -9.72 -1.31 11.82
N TYR A 166 -10.54 -0.39 11.30
CA TYR A 166 -10.80 -0.24 9.87
C TYR A 166 -10.81 1.24 9.56
N TYR A 167 -9.99 1.67 8.60
CA TYR A 167 -9.94 3.08 8.23
C TYR A 167 -9.34 3.30 6.84
N THR A 168 -9.82 4.37 6.20
CA THR A 168 -9.36 4.82 4.88
C THR A 168 -8.75 6.21 5.01
N TRP A 169 -7.63 6.46 4.35
CA TRP A 169 -7.04 7.80 4.27
C TRP A 169 -6.46 8.07 2.89
N ASN A 170 -6.30 9.35 2.58
CA ASN A 170 -5.82 9.80 1.28
C ASN A 170 -4.48 10.55 1.41
N ARG A 171 -3.73 10.54 0.32
CA ARG A 171 -2.68 11.53 0.03
C ARG A 171 -3.01 12.16 -1.32
N THR A 172 -3.25 13.46 -1.29
CA THR A 172 -3.55 14.24 -2.49
C THR A 172 -2.39 15.16 -2.77
N PHE A 173 -1.82 15.03 -3.96
CA PHE A 173 -0.76 15.88 -4.50
C PHE A 173 -1.29 16.63 -5.73
N LEU A 174 -0.48 17.51 -6.30
CA LEU A 174 -0.82 18.23 -7.53
C LEU A 174 -0.95 17.28 -8.73
N PHE A 175 -0.29 16.12 -8.67
CA PHE A 175 -0.24 15.14 -9.74
C PHE A 175 -1.20 13.97 -9.54
N GLY A 176 -1.81 13.78 -8.36
CA GLY A 176 -2.69 12.63 -8.17
C GLY A 176 -3.26 12.47 -6.78
N ASN A 177 -4.25 11.59 -6.68
CA ASN A 177 -4.84 11.15 -5.42
C ASN A 177 -4.58 9.67 -5.19
N TYR A 178 -4.03 9.35 -4.02
CA TYR A 178 -3.67 8.00 -3.62
C TYR A 178 -4.48 7.63 -2.38
N THR A 179 -5.19 6.51 -2.45
CA THR A 179 -6.06 6.05 -1.37
C THR A 179 -5.44 4.83 -0.70
N PHE A 180 -5.51 4.80 0.62
CA PHE A 180 -4.95 3.75 1.44
C PHE A 180 -6.03 3.22 2.39
N ILE A 181 -6.16 1.91 2.49
CA ILE A 181 -7.17 1.23 3.32
C ILE A 181 -6.44 0.32 4.30
N GLY A 182 -6.71 0.49 5.60
CA GLY A 182 -6.20 -0.37 6.67
C GLY A 182 -7.29 -1.29 7.21
N LEU A 183 -6.95 -2.56 7.38
CA LEU A 183 -7.87 -3.63 7.80
C LEU A 183 -7.30 -4.37 9.02
N ASN A 184 -8.14 -4.61 10.02
CA ASN A 184 -7.88 -5.63 11.02
C ASN A 184 -8.17 -7.01 10.41
N SER A 185 -7.13 -7.80 10.14
CA SER A 185 -7.29 -9.19 9.70
C SER A 185 -7.15 -10.21 10.82
N ALA A 186 -6.90 -9.77 12.07
CA ALA A 186 -6.77 -10.67 13.20
C ALA A 186 -8.14 -11.09 13.76
N GLN A 187 -8.28 -12.38 14.05
CA GLN A 187 -9.52 -12.94 14.58
C GLN A 187 -9.96 -12.25 15.88
N SER A 188 -11.24 -11.88 15.94
CA SER A 188 -11.83 -11.07 17.01
C SER A 188 -12.32 -11.87 18.23
N GLU A 189 -11.88 -13.11 18.43
CA GLU A 189 -12.35 -13.97 19.53
C GLU A 189 -11.31 -14.11 20.66
N GLY A 190 -10.23 -13.33 20.61
CA GLY A 190 -9.17 -13.34 21.62
C GLY A 190 -8.45 -14.68 21.71
N TYR A 191 -8.46 -15.45 20.61
CA TYR A 191 -7.80 -16.74 20.52
C TYR A 191 -6.35 -16.60 20.94
N ARG A 192 -5.91 -17.52 21.78
CA ARG A 192 -4.55 -17.54 22.30
C ARG A 192 -3.67 -18.29 21.32
N TRP A 193 -2.37 -18.03 21.35
CA TRP A 193 -1.41 -18.91 20.69
C TRP A 193 -1.55 -20.37 21.19
N PRO A 194 -1.42 -21.40 20.33
CA PRO A 194 -1.22 -21.34 18.88
C PRO A 194 -2.49 -21.17 18.00
N PRO A 195 -3.74 -21.51 18.39
CA PRO A 195 -4.89 -21.41 17.48
C PRO A 195 -5.18 -20.01 16.92
N GLY A 196 -4.80 -18.95 17.62
CA GLY A 196 -5.12 -17.57 17.26
C GLY A 196 -4.18 -16.90 16.26
N THR A 197 -3.38 -17.64 15.50
CA THR A 197 -2.44 -17.07 14.52
C THR A 197 -3.05 -16.82 13.14
N SER A 198 -4.27 -17.31 12.89
CA SER A 198 -4.88 -17.19 11.56
C SER A 198 -5.55 -15.85 11.34
N GLY A 199 -5.50 -15.38 10.10
CA GLY A 199 -6.31 -14.28 9.63
C GLY A 199 -7.77 -14.68 9.43
N ASP A 200 -8.69 -13.72 9.53
CA ASP A 200 -10.08 -13.88 9.08
C ASP A 200 -10.71 -12.51 8.78
N LEU A 201 -11.65 -12.50 7.82
CA LEU A 201 -12.61 -11.41 7.63
C LEU A 201 -13.97 -12.05 7.37
N ASN A 202 -14.93 -11.73 8.23
CA ASN A 202 -16.30 -12.18 8.05
C ASN A 202 -17.02 -11.36 6.96
N GLN A 203 -18.20 -11.82 6.55
CA GLN A 203 -18.95 -11.17 5.46
C GLN A 203 -19.24 -9.69 5.72
N THR A 204 -19.52 -9.28 6.96
CA THR A 204 -19.79 -7.85 7.27
C THR A 204 -18.54 -7.00 7.04
N GLU A 205 -17.36 -7.55 7.31
CA GLU A 205 -16.08 -6.86 7.12
C GLU A 205 -15.71 -6.81 5.63
N LEU A 206 -15.99 -7.88 4.87
CA LEU A 206 -15.85 -7.89 3.41
C LEU A 206 -16.81 -6.91 2.73
N ASP A 207 -18.08 -6.85 3.17
CA ASP A 207 -19.07 -5.90 2.65
C ASP A 207 -18.66 -4.45 2.92
N TRP A 208 -18.06 -4.17 4.09
CA TRP A 208 -17.50 -2.87 4.41
C TRP A 208 -16.29 -2.56 3.50
N PHE A 209 -15.39 -3.53 3.35
CA PHE A 209 -14.20 -3.36 2.50
C PHE A 209 -14.58 -3.07 1.03
N GLU A 210 -15.55 -3.80 0.48
CA GLU A 210 -16.06 -3.55 -0.86
C GLU A 210 -16.69 -2.15 -1.00
N GLN A 211 -17.41 -1.68 0.02
CA GLN A 211 -17.97 -0.33 0.03
C GLN A 211 -16.86 0.73 0.01
N GLU A 212 -15.78 0.55 0.78
CA GLU A 212 -14.63 1.45 0.75
C GLU A 212 -13.93 1.42 -0.61
N LEU A 213 -13.69 0.23 -1.18
CA LEU A 213 -13.09 0.08 -2.51
C LEU A 213 -13.87 0.83 -3.60
N ASN A 214 -15.22 0.81 -3.56
CA ASN A 214 -16.06 1.59 -4.46
C ASN A 214 -15.80 3.10 -4.39
N THR A 215 -15.43 3.63 -3.22
CA THR A 215 -15.09 5.06 -3.08
C THR A 215 -13.74 5.40 -3.70
N THR A 216 -12.88 4.40 -3.93
CA THR A 216 -11.52 4.59 -4.41
C THR A 216 -11.39 4.67 -5.94
N LEU A 217 -12.48 4.44 -6.69
CA LEU A 217 -12.47 4.36 -8.17
C LEU A 217 -11.95 5.63 -8.88
N SER A 218 -11.88 6.76 -8.18
CA SER A 218 -11.32 8.02 -8.70
C SER A 218 -9.87 8.29 -8.29
N SER A 219 -9.25 7.35 -7.56
CA SER A 219 -7.84 7.43 -7.14
C SER A 219 -6.94 6.99 -8.28
N ASN A 220 -5.76 7.59 -8.38
CA ASN A 220 -4.69 7.10 -9.25
C ASN A 220 -4.31 5.66 -8.88
N MET A 221 -4.15 5.42 -7.57
CA MET A 221 -3.79 4.12 -7.02
C MET A 221 -4.48 3.88 -5.68
N THR A 222 -4.79 2.62 -5.41
CA THR A 222 -5.36 2.16 -4.14
C THR A 222 -4.43 1.14 -3.49
N PHE A 223 -4.11 1.33 -2.23
CA PHE A 223 -3.25 0.45 -1.43
C PHE A 223 -4.06 -0.14 -0.28
N VAL A 224 -3.89 -1.43 -0.02
CA VAL A 224 -4.58 -2.13 1.07
C VAL A 224 -3.55 -2.70 2.02
N PHE A 225 -3.79 -2.54 3.33
CA PHE A 225 -2.91 -3.01 4.39
C PHE A 225 -3.68 -3.87 5.38
N ALA A 226 -3.09 -5.01 5.75
CA ALA A 226 -3.54 -5.82 6.88
C ALA A 226 -2.34 -6.60 7.45
N HIS A 227 -2.56 -7.36 8.52
CA HIS A 227 -1.49 -8.13 9.15
C HIS A 227 -1.16 -9.42 8.38
N HIS A 228 -2.16 -10.27 8.18
CA HIS A 228 -2.04 -11.60 7.57
C HIS A 228 -1.95 -11.57 6.04
N PRO A 229 -1.35 -12.58 5.38
CA PRO A 229 -1.32 -12.67 3.93
C PRO A 229 -2.73 -12.87 3.33
N GLU A 230 -2.91 -12.47 2.08
CA GLU A 230 -4.21 -12.43 1.41
C GLU A 230 -4.90 -13.79 1.27
N ASN A 231 -4.13 -14.89 1.27
CA ASN A 231 -4.64 -16.25 1.26
C ASN A 231 -5.16 -16.73 2.61
N ASP A 232 -4.79 -16.06 3.70
CA ASP A 232 -5.32 -16.33 5.05
C ASP A 232 -6.57 -15.48 5.34
N VAL A 233 -6.80 -14.42 4.55
CA VAL A 233 -7.87 -13.46 4.77
C VAL A 233 -9.09 -13.78 3.90
N GLY A 234 -10.25 -14.04 4.53
CA GLY A 234 -11.55 -13.99 3.84
C GLY A 234 -11.81 -15.07 2.78
N ASN A 235 -11.23 -16.28 2.92
CA ASN A 235 -11.43 -17.41 2.00
C ASN A 235 -12.78 -18.15 2.17
N HIS A 236 -13.67 -17.65 3.03
CA HIS A 236 -14.99 -18.21 3.26
C HIS A 236 -15.99 -17.69 2.23
N THR A 237 -15.88 -18.12 0.97
CA THR A 237 -16.91 -17.84 -0.04
C THR A 237 -18.19 -18.57 0.35
N THR A 238 -19.24 -17.81 0.67
CA THR A 238 -20.61 -18.32 0.57
C THR A 238 -21.09 -18.07 -0.86
N SER A 239 -21.94 -18.95 -1.39
CA SER A 239 -22.40 -18.85 -2.78
C SER A 239 -23.01 -17.47 -3.07
N GLY A 240 -22.31 -16.61 -3.82
CA GLY A 240 -22.79 -15.31 -4.26
C GLY A 240 -21.97 -14.07 -3.86
N ASN A 241 -20.97 -14.20 -2.98
CA ASN A 241 -20.14 -13.07 -2.53
C ASN A 241 -18.68 -13.24 -2.94
N SER A 242 -18.02 -12.13 -3.29
CA SER A 242 -16.59 -12.09 -3.64
C SER A 242 -15.72 -12.33 -2.40
N SER A 243 -14.67 -13.13 -2.57
CA SER A 243 -13.58 -13.29 -1.61
C SER A 243 -12.73 -12.02 -1.50
N PHE A 244 -11.90 -11.94 -0.45
CA PHE A 244 -10.95 -10.84 -0.29
C PHE A 244 -10.04 -10.66 -1.52
N LEU A 245 -9.48 -11.76 -2.02
CA LEU A 245 -8.66 -11.78 -3.23
C LEU A 245 -9.41 -11.28 -4.47
N GLU A 246 -10.63 -11.75 -4.70
CA GLU A 246 -11.46 -11.28 -5.81
C GLU A 246 -11.75 -9.78 -5.70
N LEU A 247 -11.98 -9.26 -4.50
CA LEU A 247 -12.15 -7.81 -4.29
C LEU A 247 -10.89 -7.01 -4.63
N LEU A 248 -9.69 -7.50 -4.28
CA LEU A 248 -8.44 -6.85 -4.68
C LEU A 248 -8.32 -6.77 -6.22
N GLU A 249 -8.61 -7.88 -6.90
CA GLU A 249 -8.53 -8.00 -8.36
C GLU A 249 -9.61 -7.15 -9.07
N ASP A 250 -10.88 -7.25 -8.65
CA ASP A 250 -12.02 -6.60 -9.30
C ASP A 250 -11.95 -5.07 -9.22
N TYR A 251 -11.48 -4.56 -8.08
CA TYR A 251 -11.31 -3.13 -7.80
C TYR A 251 -9.91 -2.59 -8.13
N ASN A 252 -9.05 -3.42 -8.73
CA ASN A 252 -7.77 -2.99 -9.28
C ASN A 252 -6.84 -2.36 -8.22
N VAL A 253 -6.76 -3.03 -7.06
CA VAL A 253 -5.87 -2.62 -5.97
C VAL A 253 -4.43 -2.70 -6.45
N SER A 254 -3.68 -1.62 -6.28
CA SER A 254 -2.33 -1.51 -6.81
C SER A 254 -1.32 -2.32 -6.00
N ALA A 255 -1.47 -2.34 -4.67
CA ALA A 255 -0.71 -3.24 -3.81
C ALA A 255 -1.47 -3.62 -2.52
N TYR A 256 -1.27 -4.86 -2.11
CA TYR A 256 -1.62 -5.38 -0.79
C TYR A 256 -0.35 -5.56 0.03
N ILE A 257 -0.23 -4.87 1.16
CA ILE A 257 1.00 -4.79 1.95
C ILE A 257 0.74 -5.31 3.37
N PHE A 258 1.51 -6.30 3.81
CA PHE A 258 1.24 -7.05 5.04
C PHE A 258 2.53 -7.55 5.75
N GLY A 259 2.37 -8.21 6.90
CA GLY A 259 3.45 -8.77 7.72
C GLY A 259 3.21 -10.23 8.09
N HIS A 260 3.25 -10.56 9.38
CA HIS A 260 2.89 -11.87 9.96
C HIS A 260 3.89 -13.01 9.73
N GLY A 261 4.33 -13.25 8.49
CA GLY A 261 5.27 -14.33 8.18
C GLY A 261 6.72 -14.01 8.54
N HIS A 262 7.01 -12.73 8.84
CA HIS A 262 8.35 -12.18 9.10
C HIS A 262 9.31 -12.34 7.92
N ASP A 263 8.78 -12.68 6.74
CA ASP A 263 9.53 -12.89 5.53
C ASP A 263 9.54 -11.60 4.68
N ASN A 264 10.50 -11.49 3.76
CA ASN A 264 10.55 -10.39 2.79
C ASN A 264 10.10 -10.89 1.41
N ILE A 265 8.79 -11.12 1.24
CA ILE A 265 8.22 -11.71 0.03
C ILE A 265 7.56 -10.64 -0.84
N GLU A 266 7.69 -10.79 -2.15
CA GLU A 266 7.04 -9.97 -3.17
C GLU A 266 6.45 -10.92 -4.23
N ARG A 267 5.18 -10.72 -4.58
CA ARG A 267 4.50 -11.50 -5.63
C ARG A 267 3.43 -10.68 -6.33
N ASN A 268 3.08 -11.08 -7.54
CA ASN A 268 1.94 -10.50 -8.25
C ASN A 268 0.75 -11.49 -8.22
N GLN A 269 -0.41 -11.00 -7.80
CA GLN A 269 -1.65 -11.75 -7.66
C GLN A 269 -2.77 -11.03 -8.44
N GLY A 270 -3.09 -11.53 -9.63
CA GLY A 270 -4.16 -10.97 -10.47
C GLY A 270 -3.98 -9.50 -10.84
N GLY A 271 -2.74 -9.00 -10.91
CA GLY A 271 -2.43 -7.58 -11.15
C GLY A 271 -2.13 -6.78 -9.88
N THR A 272 -2.60 -7.23 -8.71
CA THR A 272 -2.24 -6.63 -7.41
C THR A 272 -0.83 -7.07 -7.01
N ILE A 273 0.01 -6.14 -6.56
CA ILE A 273 1.32 -6.49 -5.99
C ILE A 273 1.12 -6.84 -4.50
N CYS A 274 1.33 -8.10 -4.12
CA CYS A 274 1.29 -8.52 -2.71
C CYS A 274 2.69 -8.50 -2.13
N ILE A 275 2.89 -7.71 -1.06
CA ILE A 275 4.20 -7.43 -0.47
C ILE A 275 4.16 -7.71 1.03
N GLU A 276 4.97 -8.69 1.44
CA GLU A 276 5.29 -8.93 2.83
C GLU A 276 6.58 -8.19 3.20
N THR A 277 6.56 -7.48 4.31
CA THR A 277 7.78 -6.89 4.89
C THR A 277 8.26 -7.73 6.05
N GLY A 278 9.57 -8.00 6.08
CA GLY A 278 10.18 -8.75 7.17
C GLY A 278 10.08 -7.99 8.48
N SER A 279 10.28 -8.73 9.57
CA SER A 279 10.03 -8.22 10.90
C SER A 279 11.00 -7.11 11.33
N LEU A 280 10.46 -6.08 12.00
CA LEU A 280 11.27 -5.01 12.59
C LEU A 280 11.92 -5.43 13.93
N GLY A 281 11.31 -6.36 14.67
CA GLY A 281 11.76 -6.72 16.01
C GLY A 281 11.96 -8.21 16.27
N GLN A 282 11.32 -9.09 15.50
CA GLN A 282 11.30 -10.54 15.71
C GLN A 282 11.83 -11.30 14.48
N SER A 283 13.00 -10.90 13.99
CA SER A 283 13.71 -11.61 12.93
C SER A 283 14.90 -12.42 13.47
N PHE A 284 15.19 -13.56 12.85
CA PHE A 284 16.41 -14.34 13.12
C PHE A 284 17.62 -13.85 12.32
N ASP A 285 17.39 -13.18 11.18
CA ASP A 285 18.42 -12.76 10.25
C ASP A 285 18.67 -11.25 10.34
N GLU A 286 17.68 -10.45 9.93
CA GLU A 286 17.78 -8.98 9.86
C GLU A 286 16.50 -8.30 10.32
N ASN A 287 16.64 -7.28 11.17
CA ASN A 287 15.55 -6.38 11.53
C ASN A 287 15.41 -5.29 10.47
N VAL A 288 14.30 -5.32 9.75
CA VAL A 288 14.11 -4.52 8.55
C VAL A 288 12.84 -3.67 8.60
N TYR A 289 12.80 -2.67 7.74
CA TYR A 289 11.61 -1.93 7.35
C TYR A 289 11.59 -1.83 5.83
N ARG A 290 10.46 -1.49 5.22
CA ARG A 290 10.37 -1.31 3.77
C ARG A 290 10.11 0.15 3.41
N ILE A 291 10.89 0.66 2.46
CA ILE A 291 10.65 1.96 1.83
C ILE A 291 9.85 1.72 0.56
N PHE A 292 8.72 2.40 0.42
CA PHE A 292 7.91 2.41 -0.79
C PHE A 292 8.04 3.78 -1.44
N ALA A 293 8.28 3.80 -2.75
CA ALA A 293 8.25 5.01 -3.56
C ALA A 293 7.23 4.86 -4.67
N ILE A 294 6.40 5.89 -4.82
CA ILE A 294 5.44 6.03 -5.91
C ILE A 294 5.99 7.11 -6.81
N ASP A 295 6.42 6.74 -8.01
CA ASP A 295 7.09 7.61 -8.99
C ASP A 295 6.32 7.52 -10.31
N ASN A 296 5.61 8.60 -10.66
CA ASN A 296 4.75 8.69 -11.84
C ASN A 296 3.79 7.47 -11.95
N ASP A 297 3.06 7.21 -10.87
CA ASP A 297 2.11 6.08 -10.71
C ASP A 297 2.74 4.68 -10.84
N GLY A 298 4.07 4.56 -10.71
CA GLY A 298 4.78 3.29 -10.57
C GLY A 298 5.19 3.00 -9.13
N ILE A 299 5.03 1.75 -8.70
CA ILE A 299 5.46 1.28 -7.37
C ILE A 299 6.88 0.73 -7.44
N SER A 300 7.75 1.25 -6.58
CA SER A 300 9.05 0.64 -6.27
C SER A 300 9.17 0.45 -4.76
N ALA A 301 9.75 -0.67 -4.34
CA ALA A 301 9.88 -1.00 -2.92
C ALA A 301 11.25 -1.59 -2.63
N LYS A 302 11.77 -1.35 -1.42
CA LYS A 302 13.02 -1.93 -0.95
C LYS A 302 13.00 -2.20 0.54
N SER A 303 13.32 -3.44 0.91
CA SER A 303 13.63 -3.80 2.28
C SER A 303 14.97 -3.22 2.70
N GLN A 304 15.01 -2.60 3.88
CA GLN A 304 16.14 -1.88 4.42
C GLN A 304 16.37 -2.28 5.87
N GLN A 305 17.59 -2.72 6.18
CA GLN A 305 18.00 -3.00 7.54
C GLN A 305 18.15 -1.71 8.35
N VAL A 306 17.69 -1.74 9.60
CA VAL A 306 17.86 -0.63 10.56
C VAL A 306 19.35 -0.32 10.75
N ASN A 307 19.69 0.97 10.80
CA ASN A 307 21.06 1.51 10.98
C ASN A 307 22.05 1.25 9.83
N THR A 308 21.62 0.67 8.71
CA THR A 308 22.45 0.46 7.52
C THR A 308 22.27 1.61 6.53
N TRP A 309 23.39 2.20 6.05
CA TRP A 309 23.41 3.36 5.16
C TRP A 309 24.59 3.27 4.18
N PRO A 310 24.48 3.83 2.95
CA PRO A 310 23.29 4.44 2.37
C PRO A 310 22.18 3.42 2.06
N ALA A 311 20.96 3.91 1.88
CA ALA A 311 19.86 3.16 1.28
C ALA A 311 19.60 3.73 -0.13
N VAL A 312 19.55 2.86 -1.13
CA VAL A 312 19.33 3.23 -2.55
C VAL A 312 18.10 2.51 -3.05
N LEU A 313 17.13 3.22 -3.61
CA LEU A 313 15.91 2.65 -4.20
C LEU A 313 15.77 3.19 -5.63
N ILE A 314 15.87 2.32 -6.62
CA ILE A 314 15.58 2.67 -8.03
C ILE A 314 14.07 2.83 -8.17
N THR A 315 13.64 3.92 -8.80
CA THR A 315 12.21 4.26 -8.98
C THR A 315 11.80 4.41 -10.44
N CYS A 316 12.77 4.52 -11.35
CA CYS A 316 12.52 4.51 -12.79
C CYS A 316 13.74 3.95 -13.53
N PRO A 317 13.56 3.03 -14.51
CA PRO A 317 12.32 2.31 -14.81
C PRO A 317 11.83 1.47 -13.62
N ILE A 318 10.58 1.00 -13.68
CA ILE A 318 10.02 0.12 -12.64
C ILE A 318 10.57 -1.29 -12.81
N ASP A 319 10.82 -1.98 -11.69
CA ASP A 319 11.29 -3.36 -11.74
C ASP A 319 10.26 -4.29 -12.39
N TRP A 320 10.66 -4.88 -13.51
CA TRP A 320 9.87 -5.78 -14.31
C TRP A 320 9.55 -7.09 -13.58
N GLU A 321 10.39 -7.51 -12.62
CA GLU A 321 10.12 -8.72 -11.83
C GLU A 321 9.16 -8.46 -10.66
N LEU A 322 9.07 -7.21 -10.18
CA LEU A 322 8.21 -6.85 -9.06
C LEU A 322 6.74 -6.76 -9.48
N THR A 323 6.46 -6.18 -10.64
CA THR A 323 5.10 -5.79 -10.99
C THR A 323 4.78 -5.89 -12.46
N LEU A 324 3.54 -6.30 -12.73
CA LEU A 324 2.94 -6.20 -14.05
C LEU A 324 2.65 -4.75 -14.46
N GLN A 325 2.83 -3.77 -13.57
CA GLN A 325 2.81 -2.34 -13.91
C GLN A 325 4.02 -1.89 -14.71
N ALA A 326 5.11 -2.66 -14.72
CA ALA A 326 6.26 -2.34 -15.54
C ALA A 326 5.89 -2.37 -17.04
N PHE A 327 6.40 -1.39 -17.79
CA PHE A 327 6.19 -1.26 -19.23
C PHE A 327 7.43 -1.73 -19.99
N ASP A 328 7.21 -2.22 -21.21
CA ASP A 328 8.30 -2.46 -22.14
C ASP A 328 8.83 -1.10 -22.61
N ILE A 329 10.14 -0.91 -22.51
CA ILE A 329 10.83 0.25 -23.07
C ILE A 329 11.02 0.01 -24.56
N PRO A 330 10.56 0.92 -25.45
CA PRO A 330 10.81 0.76 -26.87
C PRO A 330 12.30 0.78 -27.19
N ASN A 331 12.72 -0.16 -28.02
CA ASN A 331 14.10 -0.28 -28.49
C ASN A 331 14.57 0.82 -29.46
N ASP A 332 13.76 1.84 -29.75
CA ASP A 332 14.17 3.04 -30.48
C ASP A 332 14.21 4.29 -29.58
N SER A 333 13.97 4.11 -28.27
CA SER A 333 14.01 5.19 -27.28
C SER A 333 15.45 5.63 -26.99
N LYS A 334 15.79 6.88 -27.33
CA LYS A 334 17.14 7.41 -27.16
C LYS A 334 17.44 7.98 -25.78
N THR A 335 16.39 8.31 -25.04
CA THR A 335 16.48 9.04 -23.76
C THR A 335 15.49 8.47 -22.76
N VAL A 336 15.82 7.28 -22.25
CA VAL A 336 15.01 6.60 -21.23
C VAL A 336 15.44 7.11 -19.85
N PRO A 337 14.54 7.68 -19.04
CA PRO A 337 14.87 8.18 -17.72
C PRO A 337 15.32 7.07 -16.76
N ILE A 338 16.29 7.42 -15.91
CA ILE A 338 16.69 6.67 -14.73
C ILE A 338 16.45 7.57 -13.52
N ARG A 339 15.78 7.05 -12.49
CA ARG A 339 15.63 7.74 -11.21
C ARG A 339 15.90 6.81 -10.04
N ALA A 340 16.51 7.36 -9.00
CA ALA A 340 16.71 6.67 -7.74
C ALA A 340 16.60 7.63 -6.56
N LEU A 341 15.97 7.16 -5.48
CA LEU A 341 16.02 7.78 -4.17
C LEU A 341 17.24 7.25 -3.41
N VAL A 342 18.01 8.16 -2.81
CA VAL A 342 19.19 7.84 -2.00
C VAL A 342 19.08 8.51 -0.64
N PHE A 343 19.04 7.67 0.40
CA PHE A 343 18.92 8.09 1.79
C PHE A 343 20.21 7.76 2.54
N ASP A 344 20.67 8.71 3.36
CA ASP A 344 21.83 8.52 4.21
C ASP A 344 21.82 9.55 5.35
N LYS A 345 22.45 9.18 6.47
CA LYS A 345 22.77 10.05 7.60
C LYS A 345 23.92 11.01 7.31
N ASN A 346 24.82 10.61 6.40
CA ASN A 346 25.95 11.41 5.94
C ASN A 346 25.67 12.00 4.55
N PRO A 347 26.33 13.11 4.17
CA PRO A 347 26.25 13.61 2.79
C PRO A 347 26.66 12.55 1.77
N VAL A 348 25.82 12.35 0.74
CA VAL A 348 26.10 11.44 -0.38
C VAL A 348 27.16 12.08 -1.28
N SER A 349 28.27 11.39 -1.51
CA SER A 349 29.39 11.90 -2.30
C SER A 349 29.23 11.66 -3.79
N SER A 350 28.61 10.54 -4.18
CA SER A 350 28.36 10.21 -5.58
C SER A 350 27.25 9.19 -5.74
N VAL A 351 26.50 9.28 -6.84
CA VAL A 351 25.54 8.28 -7.28
C VAL A 351 25.83 7.94 -8.74
N GLN A 352 25.84 6.66 -9.06
CA GLN A 352 26.20 6.15 -10.39
C GLN A 352 25.29 5.01 -10.80
N TYR A 353 25.09 4.82 -12.11
CA TYR A 353 24.34 3.71 -12.66
C TYR A 353 25.16 2.86 -13.63
N SER A 354 24.77 1.60 -13.80
CA SER A 354 25.36 0.66 -14.76
C SER A 354 24.26 -0.21 -15.36
N ILE A 355 24.31 -0.40 -16.67
CA ILE A 355 23.43 -1.31 -17.42
C ILE A 355 24.22 -2.56 -17.78
N ASP A 356 23.65 -3.75 -17.54
CA ASP A 356 24.22 -5.07 -17.87
C ASP A 356 25.67 -5.29 -17.41
N GLY A 357 26.03 -4.72 -16.26
CA GLY A 357 27.40 -4.81 -15.72
C GLY A 357 28.45 -4.03 -16.52
N GLY A 358 28.03 -3.09 -17.37
CA GLY A 358 28.90 -2.16 -18.08
C GLY A 358 29.61 -1.14 -17.18
N SER A 359 30.02 -0.01 -17.78
CA SER A 359 30.71 1.05 -17.03
C SER A 359 29.75 1.82 -16.13
N TRP A 360 30.24 2.25 -14.96
CA TRP A 360 29.50 3.13 -14.06
C TRP A 360 29.47 4.56 -14.61
N ASN A 361 28.27 5.08 -14.83
CA ASN A 361 28.01 6.43 -15.31
C ASN A 361 27.44 7.29 -14.18
N SER A 362 27.77 8.58 -14.13
CA SER A 362 27.32 9.47 -13.04
C SER A 362 25.84 9.80 -13.17
N MET A 363 25.14 9.87 -12.04
CA MET A 363 23.80 10.46 -11.92
C MET A 363 23.88 11.88 -11.36
N ASN A 364 22.91 12.71 -11.70
CA ASN A 364 22.81 14.09 -11.24
C ASN A 364 21.83 14.20 -10.08
N TYR A 365 22.18 15.00 -9.08
CA TYR A 365 21.23 15.40 -8.05
C TYR A 365 20.21 16.36 -8.65
N THR A 366 18.92 16.09 -8.48
CA THR A 366 17.85 16.88 -9.13
C THR A 366 17.61 18.24 -8.47
N GLY A 367 18.28 18.52 -7.34
CA GLY A 367 17.95 19.66 -6.47
C GLY A 367 16.84 19.33 -5.45
N LYS A 368 16.11 18.23 -5.65
CA LYS A 368 15.02 17.79 -4.77
C LYS A 368 15.53 16.80 -3.71
N PRO A 369 14.92 16.77 -2.51
CA PRO A 369 15.38 15.90 -1.44
C PRO A 369 15.55 14.45 -1.89
N LYS A 370 16.77 13.92 -1.71
CA LYS A 370 17.11 12.50 -1.89
C LYS A 370 17.03 11.95 -3.32
N LEU A 371 16.61 12.74 -4.32
CA LEU A 371 16.37 12.25 -5.68
C LEU A 371 17.56 12.49 -6.62
N TRP A 372 17.93 11.45 -7.36
CA TRP A 372 18.97 11.46 -8.38
C TRP A 372 18.40 10.98 -9.70
N ASN A 373 18.86 11.55 -10.82
CA ASN A 373 18.44 11.15 -12.15
C ASN A 373 19.59 11.00 -13.15
N ALA A 374 19.32 10.22 -14.20
CA ALA A 374 20.12 10.10 -15.40
C ALA A 374 19.22 9.66 -16.56
N SER A 375 19.80 9.37 -17.72
CA SER A 375 19.09 8.70 -18.81
C SER A 375 20.03 7.76 -19.57
N PHE A 376 19.45 6.83 -20.33
CA PHE A 376 20.20 5.95 -21.22
C PHE A 376 19.54 5.82 -22.58
N ASP A 377 20.33 5.40 -23.57
CA ASP A 377 19.88 5.09 -24.92
C ASP A 377 19.50 3.60 -24.98
N ALA A 378 18.21 3.30 -25.13
CA ALA A 378 17.73 1.92 -25.29
C ALA A 378 17.93 1.40 -26.72
N SER A 379 18.24 2.27 -27.69
CA SER A 379 18.44 1.86 -29.09
C SER A 379 19.71 1.08 -29.36
N VAL A 380 20.62 1.05 -28.38
CA VAL A 380 21.82 0.21 -28.39
C VAL A 380 21.61 -1.13 -27.67
N LEU A 381 20.44 -1.35 -27.06
CA LEU A 381 20.10 -2.57 -26.33
C LEU A 381 19.32 -3.54 -27.20
N THR A 382 19.41 -4.83 -26.86
CA THR A 382 18.68 -5.90 -27.53
C THR A 382 17.23 -5.99 -27.05
N ASP A 383 16.32 -6.57 -27.83
CA ASP A 383 14.95 -6.85 -27.39
C ASP A 383 14.94 -8.02 -26.38
N THR A 384 15.20 -7.72 -25.11
CA THR A 384 15.23 -8.67 -24.01
C THR A 384 15.14 -7.97 -22.65
N LYS A 385 15.28 -8.74 -21.56
CA LYS A 385 15.41 -8.21 -20.20
C LYS A 385 16.86 -7.77 -19.95
N HIS A 386 17.00 -6.61 -19.33
CA HIS A 386 18.27 -5.96 -19.00
C HIS A 386 18.34 -5.66 -17.51
N THR A 387 19.54 -5.55 -16.96
CA THR A 387 19.75 -5.23 -15.55
C THR A 387 20.20 -3.78 -15.41
N LEU A 388 19.51 -3.00 -14.58
CA LEU A 388 19.96 -1.69 -14.12
C LEU A 388 20.43 -1.79 -12.68
N ARG A 389 21.63 -1.29 -12.41
CA ARG A 389 22.17 -1.12 -11.06
C ARG A 389 22.43 0.34 -10.77
N VAL A 390 22.09 0.79 -9.57
CA VAL A 390 22.43 2.13 -9.07
C VAL A 390 23.21 1.99 -7.78
N ARG A 391 24.36 2.65 -7.68
CA ARG A 391 25.22 2.67 -6.50
C ARG A 391 25.33 4.08 -5.96
N ALA A 392 25.19 4.21 -4.64
CA ALA A 392 25.51 5.43 -3.91
C ALA A 392 26.72 5.21 -2.99
N THR A 393 27.54 6.25 -2.86
CA THR A 393 28.69 6.29 -1.96
C THR A 393 28.54 7.47 -1.01
N SER A 394 28.89 7.26 0.25
CA SER A 394 28.96 8.30 1.27
C SER A 394 30.03 7.95 2.31
N ALA A 395 30.15 8.76 3.37
CA ALA A 395 30.97 8.41 4.53
C ALA A 395 30.44 7.19 5.32
N SER A 396 29.20 6.77 5.09
CA SER A 396 28.62 5.55 5.66
C SER A 396 29.08 4.29 4.93
N GLY A 397 29.55 4.41 3.68
CA GLY A 397 29.98 3.30 2.83
C GLY A 397 29.35 3.37 1.45
N ASP A 398 29.32 2.22 0.77
CA ASP A 398 28.67 2.03 -0.52
C ASP A 398 27.42 1.16 -0.36
N ALA A 399 26.34 1.52 -1.05
CA ALA A 399 25.18 0.65 -1.21
C ALA A 399 24.73 0.61 -2.67
N THR A 400 24.16 -0.51 -3.09
CA THR A 400 23.68 -0.71 -4.46
C THR A 400 22.25 -1.23 -4.44
N ASP A 401 21.49 -0.79 -5.41
CA ASP A 401 20.19 -1.35 -5.76
C ASP A 401 20.23 -1.91 -7.18
N SER A 402 19.36 -2.87 -7.48
CA SER A 402 19.33 -3.54 -8.77
C SER A 402 17.90 -3.90 -9.13
N ILE A 403 17.52 -3.61 -10.36
CA ILE A 403 16.23 -4.00 -10.94
C ILE A 403 16.42 -4.62 -12.31
N THR A 404 15.38 -5.28 -12.80
CA THR A 404 15.30 -5.72 -14.19
C THR A 404 14.34 -4.81 -14.95
N PHE A 405 14.65 -4.46 -16.19
CA PHE A 405 13.72 -3.79 -17.10
C PHE A 405 13.69 -4.53 -18.43
N ARG A 406 12.58 -4.43 -19.18
CA ARG A 406 12.46 -5.06 -20.49
C ARG A 406 12.54 -4.02 -21.60
N VAL A 407 13.39 -4.29 -22.59
CA VAL A 407 13.40 -3.58 -23.87
C VAL A 407 12.65 -4.45 -24.87
N GLY A 408 11.73 -3.85 -25.62
CA GLY A 408 10.85 -4.58 -26.54
C GLY A 408 10.48 -3.81 -27.80
N GLN A 409 10.12 -4.53 -28.86
CA GLN A 409 9.41 -3.96 -30.00
C GLN A 409 8.06 -3.40 -29.53
N TYR A 410 7.95 -2.07 -29.56
CA TYR A 410 6.74 -1.36 -29.17
C TYR A 410 5.88 -1.08 -30.41
N ASP A 411 4.70 -1.72 -30.51
CA ASP A 411 3.77 -1.58 -31.65
C ASP A 411 2.79 -0.39 -31.50
N GLY A 412 3.10 0.57 -30.62
CA GLY A 412 2.20 1.71 -30.34
C GLY A 412 2.55 2.98 -31.11
N SER A 413 1.55 3.59 -31.75
CA SER A 413 1.49 5.03 -32.05
C SER A 413 1.70 5.86 -30.79
N GLU A 414 1.99 7.15 -30.91
CA GLU A 414 2.13 8.08 -29.77
C GLU A 414 0.97 7.90 -28.77
N LYS A 415 1.27 7.80 -27.46
CA LYS A 415 0.26 7.65 -26.40
C LYS A 415 0.50 8.71 -25.33
N ILE A 416 -0.58 9.28 -24.83
CA ILE A 416 -0.59 9.85 -23.48
C ILE A 416 -0.30 8.69 -22.53
N ASN A 417 0.65 8.87 -21.61
CA ASN A 417 0.97 7.87 -20.60
C ASN A 417 -0.24 7.71 -19.67
N GLY A 418 -0.91 6.55 -19.73
CA GLY A 418 -2.10 6.26 -18.93
C GLY A 418 -3.32 7.14 -19.24
N GLY A 419 -4.29 7.14 -18.33
CA GLY A 419 -5.51 7.96 -18.42
C GLY A 419 -5.36 9.25 -17.61
N LEU A 420 -5.83 10.38 -18.17
CA LEU A 420 -5.92 11.64 -17.44
C LEU A 420 -6.97 11.54 -16.32
N PRO A 421 -6.79 12.22 -15.17
CA PRO A 421 -7.64 12.03 -14.00
C PRO A 421 -8.94 12.82 -14.12
N ASP A 422 -10.06 12.19 -13.79
CA ASP A 422 -11.36 12.83 -13.69
C ASP A 422 -11.51 13.60 -12.35
N PHE A 423 -12.29 14.69 -12.36
CA PHE A 423 -12.48 15.55 -11.20
C PHE A 423 -13.94 15.68 -10.80
N THR A 424 -14.28 15.23 -9.59
CA THR A 424 -15.53 15.63 -8.91
C THR A 424 -15.22 16.64 -7.80
N ARG A 425 -15.90 17.79 -7.82
CA ARG A 425 -15.70 18.88 -6.85
C ARG A 425 -17.04 19.51 -6.46
N VAL A 426 -17.09 20.06 -5.26
CA VAL A 426 -18.25 20.85 -4.80
C VAL A 426 -18.27 22.20 -5.52
N LYS A 427 -19.45 22.70 -5.90
CA LYS A 427 -19.60 24.03 -6.51
C LYS A 427 -18.99 25.10 -5.61
N ASN A 428 -18.47 26.16 -6.22
CA ASN A 428 -17.72 27.21 -5.51
C ASN A 428 -16.47 26.70 -4.77
N CYS A 429 -15.88 25.58 -5.18
CA CYS A 429 -14.54 25.21 -4.73
C CYS A 429 -13.50 26.23 -5.21
N GLU A 430 -12.37 26.28 -4.51
CA GLU A 430 -11.23 27.07 -4.96
C GLU A 430 -10.70 26.52 -6.30
N PRO A 431 -10.12 27.37 -7.16
CA PRO A 431 -9.40 26.91 -8.34
C PRO A 431 -8.36 25.84 -7.98
N TRP A 432 -8.18 24.87 -8.87
CA TRP A 432 -7.17 23.83 -8.70
C TRP A 432 -6.30 23.72 -9.94
N ILE A 433 -5.17 23.04 -9.81
CA ILE A 433 -4.24 22.78 -10.90
C ILE A 433 -4.04 21.28 -11.07
N LEU A 434 -3.69 20.87 -12.29
CA LEU A 434 -3.18 19.54 -12.62
C LEU A 434 -1.84 19.72 -13.31
N ASP A 435 -0.84 18.96 -12.85
CA ASP A 435 0.44 18.82 -13.54
C ASP A 435 0.35 17.67 -14.57
N LEU A 436 0.46 18.00 -15.85
CA LEU A 436 0.39 17.01 -16.93
C LEU A 436 1.73 16.31 -17.21
N SER A 437 2.83 16.68 -16.54
CA SER A 437 4.19 16.19 -16.81
C SER A 437 4.32 14.66 -16.71
N MET A 438 3.53 13.98 -15.86
CA MET A 438 3.57 12.51 -15.79
C MET A 438 2.86 11.81 -16.96
N TYR A 439 1.90 12.50 -17.58
CA TYR A 439 1.08 11.97 -18.66
C TYR A 439 1.71 12.18 -20.03
N GLU A 440 2.75 13.02 -20.11
CA GLU A 440 3.51 13.19 -21.35
C GLU A 440 4.68 12.23 -21.44
N TRP A 441 4.78 11.60 -22.61
CA TRP A 441 5.98 10.93 -23.04
C TRP A 441 5.96 10.73 -24.55
N ASP A 442 7.12 10.90 -25.15
CA ASP A 442 7.37 10.55 -26.54
C ASP A 442 8.73 9.86 -26.61
N ARG A 443 8.79 8.75 -27.35
CA ARG A 443 10.00 7.93 -27.46
C ARG A 443 11.19 8.64 -28.12
N LEU A 444 10.96 9.74 -28.84
CA LEU A 444 11.94 10.44 -29.66
C LEU A 444 12.11 11.93 -29.31
N ASP A 445 11.23 12.50 -28.50
CA ASP A 445 11.25 13.90 -28.08
C ASP A 445 11.51 14.04 -26.56
N MET A 446 12.29 15.06 -26.19
CA MET A 446 12.48 15.47 -24.79
C MET A 446 11.21 16.17 -24.26
N PRO A 447 11.02 16.25 -22.93
CA PRO A 447 9.85 16.94 -22.33
C PRO A 447 9.64 18.36 -22.85
N THR A 448 10.71 19.15 -22.94
CA THR A 448 10.67 20.54 -23.45
C THR A 448 10.26 20.67 -24.92
N GLN A 449 10.10 19.55 -25.62
CA GLN A 449 9.72 19.46 -27.03
C GLN A 449 8.26 18.99 -27.20
N LEU A 450 7.58 18.67 -26.10
CA LEU A 450 6.18 18.31 -26.05
C LEU A 450 5.34 19.52 -25.62
N THR A 451 4.11 19.62 -26.14
CA THR A 451 3.20 20.73 -25.79
C THR A 451 1.76 20.27 -25.67
N TRP A 452 1.09 20.73 -24.61
CA TRP A 452 -0.33 20.46 -24.37
C TRP A 452 -1.24 21.56 -24.90
N SER A 453 -2.37 21.17 -25.47
CA SER A 453 -3.49 22.06 -25.78
C SER A 453 -4.80 21.51 -25.20
N VAL A 454 -5.77 22.39 -24.96
CA VAL A 454 -7.08 22.04 -24.38
C VAL A 454 -8.21 22.51 -25.28
N SER A 455 -9.23 21.67 -25.45
CA SER A 455 -10.44 21.97 -26.22
C SER A 455 -11.67 21.31 -25.60
N GLY A 456 -12.87 21.64 -26.10
CA GLY A 456 -14.13 21.13 -25.52
C GLY A 456 -14.48 21.70 -24.14
N VAL A 457 -13.86 22.81 -23.74
CA VAL A 457 -14.13 23.49 -22.47
C VAL A 457 -15.54 24.10 -22.51
N ASP A 458 -16.35 23.85 -21.48
CA ASP A 458 -17.58 24.59 -21.23
C ASP A 458 -17.29 25.78 -20.29
N PRO A 459 -17.15 27.00 -20.83
CA PRO A 459 -16.79 28.17 -20.03
C PRO A 459 -17.92 28.61 -19.09
N THR A 460 -19.12 28.03 -19.19
CA THR A 460 -20.22 28.27 -18.25
C THR A 460 -20.10 27.42 -16.98
N LEU A 461 -19.33 26.32 -17.05
CA LEU A 461 -19.08 25.42 -15.92
C LEU A 461 -17.71 25.65 -15.28
N CYS A 462 -16.65 25.67 -16.08
CA CYS A 462 -15.27 25.79 -15.59
C CYS A 462 -14.38 26.41 -16.68
N LEU A 463 -13.61 27.43 -16.34
CA LEU A 463 -12.58 27.98 -17.23
C LEU A 463 -11.29 27.16 -17.07
N ILE A 464 -10.72 26.70 -18.18
CA ILE A 464 -9.57 25.78 -18.19
C ILE A 464 -8.55 26.28 -19.19
N ASN A 465 -7.33 26.54 -18.72
CA ASN A 465 -6.22 26.97 -19.55
C ASN A 465 -4.95 26.22 -19.16
N VAL A 466 -4.09 25.90 -20.14
CA VAL A 466 -2.69 25.54 -19.91
C VAL A 466 -1.95 26.82 -19.56
N THR A 467 -1.62 26.98 -18.28
CA THR A 467 -1.12 28.24 -17.71
C THR A 467 0.40 28.35 -17.71
N ASP A 468 1.10 27.21 -17.76
CA ASP A 468 2.54 27.15 -17.87
C ASP A 468 2.90 26.06 -18.88
N VAL A 469 3.21 26.49 -20.11
CA VAL A 469 3.54 25.56 -21.22
C VAL A 469 4.92 24.93 -21.01
N ALA A 470 5.76 25.46 -20.12
CA ALA A 470 7.08 24.90 -19.84
C ALA A 470 7.05 23.83 -18.73
N ASN A 471 6.00 23.80 -17.91
CA ASN A 471 5.82 22.87 -16.80
C ASN A 471 4.50 22.09 -16.91
N ASP A 472 3.83 22.17 -18.06
CA ASP A 472 2.59 21.44 -18.38
C ASP A 472 1.46 21.60 -17.35
N ILE A 473 1.40 22.77 -16.70
CA ILE A 473 0.42 23.04 -15.65
C ILE A 473 -0.89 23.55 -16.25
N VAL A 474 -1.96 22.82 -15.97
CA VAL A 474 -3.34 23.21 -16.28
C VAL A 474 -3.99 23.83 -15.05
N THR A 475 -4.64 24.99 -15.21
CA THR A 475 -5.45 25.60 -14.15
C THR A 475 -6.93 25.49 -14.48
N PHE A 476 -7.70 24.97 -13.52
CA PHE A 476 -9.16 24.87 -13.55
C PHE A 476 -9.76 25.93 -12.63
N ARG A 477 -10.65 26.76 -13.16
CA ARG A 477 -11.35 27.82 -12.41
C ARG A 477 -12.85 27.59 -12.49
N PRO A 478 -13.47 26.99 -11.45
CA PRO A 478 -14.90 26.72 -11.46
C PRO A 478 -15.68 28.03 -11.55
N VAL A 479 -16.72 28.04 -12.38
CA VAL A 479 -17.62 29.19 -12.46
C VAL A 479 -18.51 29.22 -11.22
N ARG A 480 -18.70 30.40 -10.66
CA ARG A 480 -19.50 30.58 -9.45
C ARG A 480 -20.92 30.05 -9.65
N ASP A 481 -21.37 29.27 -8.67
CA ASP A 481 -22.68 28.63 -8.58
C ASP A 481 -22.99 27.62 -9.70
N ALA A 482 -22.01 27.26 -10.53
CA ALA A 482 -22.19 26.28 -11.60
C ALA A 482 -22.24 24.84 -11.06
N VAL A 483 -23.13 24.04 -11.65
CA VAL A 483 -23.33 22.61 -11.36
C VAL A 483 -23.50 21.91 -12.70
N GLY A 484 -22.85 20.77 -12.87
CA GLY A 484 -22.90 20.02 -14.12
C GLY A 484 -21.67 19.15 -14.34
N THR A 485 -21.68 18.43 -15.46
CA THR A 485 -20.59 17.57 -15.90
C THR A 485 -20.19 17.94 -17.32
N VAL A 486 -18.89 18.05 -17.59
CA VAL A 486 -18.33 18.28 -18.93
C VAL A 486 -17.14 17.36 -19.19
N ASN A 487 -16.99 16.88 -20.42
CA ASN A 487 -15.80 16.16 -20.87
C ASN A 487 -14.91 17.14 -21.66
N VAL A 488 -13.68 17.31 -21.20
CA VAL A 488 -12.69 18.22 -21.77
C VAL A 488 -11.62 17.41 -22.47
N ILE A 489 -11.17 17.88 -23.63
CA ILE A 489 -10.17 17.19 -24.45
C ILE A 489 -8.82 17.85 -24.24
N PHE A 490 -7.83 17.07 -23.83
CA PHE A 490 -6.43 17.48 -23.78
C PHE A 490 -5.67 16.78 -24.91
N THR A 491 -4.88 17.54 -25.66
CA THR A 491 -4.08 17.04 -26.80
C THR A 491 -2.60 17.31 -26.55
N LEU A 492 -1.79 16.26 -26.61
CA LEU A 492 -0.33 16.32 -26.59
C LEU A 492 0.21 16.35 -28.01
N ASN A 493 1.12 17.28 -28.29
CA ASN A 493 1.71 17.50 -29.61
C ASN A 493 3.23 17.34 -29.51
N ASN A 494 3.83 16.62 -30.46
CA ASN A 494 5.28 16.45 -30.54
C ASN A 494 5.91 17.28 -31.68
N THR A 495 7.25 17.30 -31.77
CA THR A 495 7.97 18.12 -32.77
C THR A 495 7.78 17.65 -34.21
N ARG A 496 7.27 16.43 -34.39
CA ARG A 496 6.94 15.84 -35.69
C ARG A 496 5.54 16.19 -36.17
N GLY A 497 4.76 16.94 -35.37
CA GLY A 497 3.38 17.32 -35.68
C GLY A 497 2.39 16.17 -35.53
N GLN A 498 2.71 15.17 -34.72
CA GLN A 498 1.79 14.11 -34.34
C GLN A 498 1.04 14.51 -33.08
N GLU A 499 -0.23 14.13 -33.00
CA GLU A 499 -1.14 14.51 -31.92
C GLU A 499 -1.76 13.25 -31.29
N VAL A 500 -1.88 13.25 -29.97
CA VAL A 500 -2.66 12.26 -29.22
C VAL A 500 -3.55 12.98 -28.21
N SER A 501 -4.80 12.54 -28.09
CA SER A 501 -5.79 13.18 -27.22
C SER A 501 -6.32 12.23 -26.14
N GLY A 502 -6.60 12.81 -24.97
CA GLY A 502 -7.27 12.17 -23.84
C GLY A 502 -8.41 13.04 -23.35
N TYR A 503 -9.36 12.43 -22.63
CA TYR A 503 -10.51 13.12 -22.05
C TYR A 503 -10.38 13.22 -20.54
N VAL A 504 -10.83 14.34 -19.98
CA VAL A 504 -11.00 14.54 -18.54
C VAL A 504 -12.45 14.93 -18.29
N THR A 505 -13.13 14.17 -17.45
CA THR A 505 -14.48 14.47 -16.97
C THR A 505 -14.39 15.38 -15.75
N ILE A 506 -15.09 16.52 -15.79
CA ILE A 506 -15.20 17.45 -14.67
C ILE A 506 -16.65 17.50 -14.24
N THR A 507 -16.90 17.21 -12.97
CA THR A 507 -18.23 17.28 -12.35
C THR A 507 -18.22 18.25 -11.18
N LEU A 508 -19.02 19.32 -11.27
CA LEU A 508 -19.32 20.22 -10.16
C LEU A 508 -20.67 19.85 -9.56
N VAL A 509 -20.69 19.52 -8.27
CA VAL A 509 -21.90 19.12 -7.53
C VAL A 509 -22.28 20.12 -6.46
N ASP A 510 -23.56 20.20 -6.13
CA ASP A 510 -23.99 20.89 -4.92
C ASP A 510 -23.38 20.25 -3.67
N ARG A 511 -22.99 21.07 -2.69
CA ARG A 511 -22.67 20.55 -1.36
C ARG A 511 -23.95 19.91 -0.82
N MET A 512 -23.89 18.65 -0.41
CA MET A 512 -25.07 17.97 0.15
C MET A 512 -25.58 18.80 1.33
N ASP A 513 -26.83 19.25 1.23
CA ASP A 513 -27.48 20.08 2.25
C ASP A 513 -27.52 19.30 3.57
N PRO A 514 -26.88 19.78 4.66
CA PRO A 514 -26.87 19.08 5.95
C PRO A 514 -28.27 18.73 6.45
N ASP A 515 -29.27 19.57 6.17
CA ASP A 515 -30.65 19.34 6.59
C ASP A 515 -31.32 18.25 5.74
N LYS A 516 -30.97 18.14 4.46
CA LYS A 516 -31.39 17.01 3.61
C LYS A 516 -30.68 15.73 3.99
N PHE A 517 -29.39 15.77 4.33
CA PHE A 517 -28.66 14.61 4.80
C PHE A 517 -29.28 14.05 6.09
N GLN A 518 -29.64 14.91 7.05
CA GLN A 518 -30.36 14.52 8.26
C GLN A 518 -31.78 14.00 7.97
N LEU A 519 -32.49 14.59 6.99
CA LEU A 519 -33.79 14.09 6.53
C LEU A 519 -33.69 12.70 5.89
N TYR A 520 -32.68 12.46 5.04
CA TYR A 520 -32.42 11.16 4.42
C TYR A 520 -32.01 10.12 5.47
N LEU A 521 -31.14 10.48 6.42
CA LEU A 521 -30.79 9.62 7.55
C LEU A 521 -32.04 9.26 8.37
N GLY A 522 -32.91 10.24 8.63
CA GLY A 522 -34.17 10.06 9.35
C GLY A 522 -35.16 9.16 8.61
N ILE A 523 -35.25 9.26 7.27
CA ILE A 523 -36.08 8.38 6.44
C ILE A 523 -35.53 6.95 6.44
N ILE A 524 -34.21 6.78 6.29
CA ILE A 524 -33.54 5.46 6.33
C ILE A 524 -33.76 4.79 7.69
N LEU A 525 -33.59 5.53 8.79
CA LEU A 525 -33.89 5.07 10.15
C LEU A 525 -35.37 4.70 10.32
N ALA A 526 -36.30 5.50 9.81
CA ALA A 526 -37.73 5.24 9.91
C ALA A 526 -38.16 3.99 9.10
N VAL A 527 -37.60 3.80 7.91
CA VAL A 527 -37.83 2.61 7.08
C VAL A 527 -37.22 1.36 7.73
N GLY A 528 -36.03 1.47 8.31
CA GLY A 528 -35.40 0.39 9.07
C GLY A 528 -36.22 -0.02 10.30
N ILE A 529 -36.74 0.95 11.07
CA ILE A 529 -37.61 0.69 12.23
C ILE A 529 -38.94 0.07 11.79
N ALA A 530 -39.57 0.58 10.73
CA ALA A 530 -40.81 0.00 10.20
C ALA A 530 -40.59 -1.44 9.70
N GLY A 531 -39.47 -1.71 9.03
CA GLY A 531 -39.06 -3.05 8.63
C GLY A 531 -38.86 -3.98 9.83
N ALA A 532 -38.15 -3.53 10.87
CA ALA A 532 -37.94 -4.29 12.10
C ALA A 532 -39.25 -4.61 12.84
N VAL A 533 -40.20 -3.65 12.88
CA VAL A 533 -41.54 -3.87 13.48
C VAL A 533 -42.36 -4.87 12.67
N ILE A 534 -42.31 -4.80 11.33
CA ILE A 534 -43.01 -5.75 10.45
C ILE A 534 -42.42 -7.16 10.60
N VAL A 535 -41.10 -7.29 10.64
CA VAL A 535 -40.41 -8.57 10.86
C VAL A 535 -40.76 -9.13 12.24
N ASN A 536 -40.75 -8.31 13.29
CA ASN A 536 -41.11 -8.73 14.64
C ASN A 536 -42.61 -9.12 14.75
N PHE A 537 -43.49 -8.41 14.05
CA PHE A 537 -44.92 -8.76 13.95
C PHE A 537 -45.15 -10.08 13.19
N LEU A 538 -44.40 -10.33 12.12
CA LEU A 538 -44.47 -11.59 11.35
C LEU A 538 -43.91 -12.78 12.16
N LEU A 539 -42.85 -12.57 12.93
CA LEU A 539 -42.25 -13.58 13.81
C LEU A 539 -43.17 -13.93 14.98
N THR A 540 -43.81 -12.94 15.62
CA THR A 540 -44.77 -13.18 16.71
C THR A 540 -46.06 -13.86 16.26
N LYS A 541 -46.47 -13.66 14.99
CA LYS A 541 -47.61 -14.39 14.40
C LYS A 541 -47.30 -15.86 14.13
N ARG A 542 -46.05 -16.20 13.77
CA ARG A 542 -45.61 -17.60 13.56
C ARG A 542 -45.52 -18.41 14.85
N THR A 543 -45.31 -17.76 16.00
CA THR A 543 -45.22 -18.44 17.31
C THR A 543 -46.57 -18.74 17.97
N GLN A 544 -47.70 -18.35 17.36
CA GLN A 544 -49.05 -18.60 17.89
C GLN A 544 -49.87 -19.66 17.13
N GLU A 545 -49.29 -20.37 16.15
CA GLU A 545 -49.98 -21.54 15.60
C GLU A 545 -49.92 -22.73 16.58
N PRO A 546 -51.06 -23.28 17.02
CA PRO A 546 -51.07 -24.37 17.98
C PRO A 546 -50.54 -25.66 17.35
N VAL A 547 -49.50 -26.23 17.96
CA VAL A 547 -48.96 -27.56 17.67
C VAL A 547 -50.09 -28.61 17.74
N LYS A 548 -50.47 -29.17 16.60
CA LYS A 548 -51.39 -30.32 16.57
C LYS A 548 -50.68 -31.56 17.13
N SER A 549 -51.20 -32.08 18.24
CA SER A 549 -50.79 -33.37 18.83
C SER A 549 -50.94 -34.52 17.82
N PRO A 550 -50.01 -35.48 17.75
CA PRO A 550 -50.18 -36.66 16.90
C PRO A 550 -51.26 -37.57 17.52
N LYS A 551 -52.32 -37.86 16.77
CA LYS A 551 -53.25 -38.93 17.13
C LYS A 551 -52.70 -40.27 16.61
N LYS A 552 -52.59 -41.21 17.55
CA LYS A 552 -52.50 -42.68 17.49
C LYS A 552 -52.19 -43.34 16.15
#